data_AF-A0A3C0GBB6-F1
#
_entry.id   AF-A0A3C0GBB6-F1
#
_cell.length_a   1.000
_cell.length_b   1.000
_cell.length_c   1.000
_cell.angle_alpha   90.00
_cell.angle_beta   90.00
_cell.angle_gamma   90.00
#
_symmetry.space_group_name_H-M   'P 1'
#
loop_
_entity.id
_entity.type
_entity.pdbx_description
1 polymer ?
#
loop_
_entity_poly.entity_id
_entity_poly.type
_entity_poly.pdbx_seq_one_letter_code
_entity_poly.pdbx_strand_id
1 'polypeptide(L)'
;MAKENLECSFCGRKKPETNLLIAGLDAHICDRCIEQAHGIVAEESKQTKTNDLSSELVLKKPQEIKEFLDTFIIGQERTKKVMSVAVYN
;
A
#
# COMPACT_ATOMS: atom_id res chain seq x y z
N MET A 1 6.06 -21.75 42.49
CA MET A 1 6.61 -21.49 41.13
C MET A 1 5.46 -20.91 40.32
N ALA A 2 5.47 -19.60 40.09
CA ALA A 2 4.37 -18.92 39.39
C ALA A 2 4.33 -19.42 37.94
N LYS A 3 3.20 -19.98 37.52
CA LYS A 3 2.93 -20.19 36.10
C LYS A 3 2.83 -18.80 35.47
N GLU A 4 3.90 -18.34 34.83
CA GLU A 4 3.80 -17.25 33.89
C GLU A 4 2.83 -17.71 32.79
N ASN A 5 1.60 -17.21 32.84
CA ASN A 5 0.61 -17.46 31.80
C ASN A 5 1.13 -16.77 30.54
N LEU A 6 1.82 -17.54 29.70
CA LEU A 6 2.23 -17.14 28.36
C LEU A 6 0.96 -17.02 27.50
N GLU A 7 0.33 -15.86 27.58
CA GLU A 7 -0.89 -15.50 26.86
C GLU A 7 -0.66 -14.27 26.00
N CYS A 8 -1.30 -14.23 24.84
CA CYS A 8 -1.24 -13.10 23.92
C CYS A 8 -1.99 -11.90 24.52
N SER A 9 -1.31 -10.77 24.64
CA SER A 9 -1.86 -9.53 25.20
C SER A 9 -2.98 -8.91 24.36
N PHE A 10 -3.16 -9.35 23.11
CA PHE A 10 -4.18 -8.82 22.20
C PHE A 10 -5.47 -9.66 22.15
N CYS A 11 -5.36 -11.00 22.22
CA CYS A 11 -6.51 -11.90 22.07
C CYS A 11 -6.74 -12.82 23.27
N GLY A 12 -5.86 -12.81 24.28
CA GLY A 12 -5.97 -13.64 25.49
C GLY A 12 -5.71 -15.13 25.28
N ARG A 13 -5.30 -15.55 24.08
CA ARG A 13 -4.98 -16.96 23.78
C ARG A 13 -3.69 -17.38 24.44
N LYS A 14 -3.68 -18.60 24.98
CA LYS A 14 -2.48 -19.18 25.61
C LYS A 14 -1.56 -19.79 24.55
N LYS A 15 -0.27 -19.92 24.88
CA LYS A 15 0.76 -20.59 24.05
C LYS A 15 0.30 -21.88 23.33
N PRO A 16 -0.41 -22.85 23.96
CA PRO A 16 -0.82 -24.07 23.25
C PRO A 16 -1.91 -23.87 22.19
N GLU A 17 -2.60 -22.72 22.19
CA GLU A 17 -3.67 -22.40 21.22
C GLU A 17 -3.16 -21.58 20.02
N THR A 18 -1.85 -21.30 19.99
CA THR A 18 -1.18 -20.46 18.99
C THR A 18 0.00 -21.21 18.41
N ASN A 19 0.19 -21.15 17.09
CA ASN A 19 1.34 -21.82 16.46
C ASN A 19 2.65 -21.11 16.79
N LEU A 20 2.60 -19.79 16.96
CA LEU A 20 3.73 -18.94 17.32
C LEU A 20 3.29 -17.87 18.31
N LEU A 21 4.04 -17.73 19.40
CA LEU A 21 3.88 -16.67 20.39
C LEU A 21 5.23 -15.98 20.55
N ILE A 22 5.28 -14.70 20.19
CA ILE A 22 6.47 -13.85 20.29
C ILE A 22 6.42 -13.10 21.62
N ALA A 23 7.48 -13.20 22.42
CA ALA A 23 7.64 -12.45 23.65
C ALA A 23 8.42 -11.15 23.39
N GLY A 24 7.82 -10.02 23.76
CA GLY A 24 8.48 -8.72 23.87
C GLY A 24 8.92 -8.44 25.32
N LEU A 25 9.37 -7.21 25.57
CA LEU A 25 9.81 -6.76 26.91
C LEU A 25 8.67 -6.78 27.93
N ASP A 26 7.51 -6.23 27.55
CA ASP A 26 6.35 -6.07 28.45
C ASP A 26 5.08 -6.80 27.96
N ALA A 27 5.12 -7.44 26.80
CA ALA A 27 3.92 -8.01 26.16
C ALA A 27 4.24 -9.21 25.27
N HIS A 28 3.22 -10.04 25.01
CA HIS A 28 3.32 -11.19 24.11
C HIS A 28 2.30 -11.06 22.98
N ILE A 29 2.70 -11.41 21.76
CA ILE A 29 1.83 -11.35 20.57
C ILE A 29 1.87 -12.67 19.80
N CYS A 30 0.72 -13.16 19.35
CA CYS A 30 0.63 -14.37 18.55
C CYS A 30 0.63 -14.07 17.03
N ASP A 31 0.97 -15.08 16.23
CA ASP A 31 0.89 -15.10 14.77
C ASP A 31 -0.39 -14.46 14.22
N ARG A 32 -1.55 -14.86 14.73
CA ARG A 32 -2.83 -14.35 14.24
C ARG A 32 -3.00 -12.85 14.47
N CYS A 33 -2.59 -12.35 15.64
CA CYS A 33 -2.68 -10.92 15.93
C CYS A 33 -1.71 -10.11 15.08
N ILE A 34 -0.55 -10.66 14.74
CA ILE A 34 0.41 -10.02 13.82
C ILE A 34 -0.20 -9.89 12.43
N GLU A 35 -0.80 -10.95 11.88
CA GLU A 35 -1.44 -10.90 10.56
C GLU A 35 -2.57 -9.88 10.51
N GLN A 36 -3.42 -9.86 11.54
CA GLN A 36 -4.52 -8.90 11.63
C GLN A 36 -4.02 -7.45 11.75
N ALA A 37 -3.04 -7.20 12.64
CA ALA A 37 -2.45 -5.88 12.79
C ALA A 37 -1.76 -5.42 11.50
N HIS A 38 -1.01 -6.31 10.84
CA HIS A 38 -0.37 -6.03 9.56
C HIS A 38 -1.40 -5.69 8.48
N GLY A 39 -2.54 -6.39 8.44
CA GLY A 39 -3.65 -6.08 7.54
C GLY A 39 -4.17 -4.66 7.72
N ILE A 40 -4.47 -4.27 8.97
CA ILE A 40 -4.98 -2.93 9.30
C ILE A 40 -3.97 -1.85 8.90
N VAL A 41 -2.69 -2.02 9.25
CA VAL A 41 -1.63 -1.06 8.89
C VAL A 41 -1.46 -0.94 7.37
N ALA A 42 -1.56 -2.05 6.64
CA ALA A 42 -1.47 -2.04 5.19
C ALA A 42 -2.68 -1.33 4.53
N GLU A 43 -3.88 -1.46 5.09
CA GLU A 43 -5.07 -0.76 4.62
C GLU A 43 -4.99 0.75 4.88
N GLU A 44 -4.58 1.18 6.08
CA GLU A 44 -4.36 2.60 6.38
C GLU A 44 -3.23 3.21 5.55
N SER A 45 -2.16 2.44 5.30
CA SER A 45 -1.07 2.86 4.41
C SER A 45 -1.54 3.05 2.97
N LYS A 46 -2.47 2.21 2.49
CA LYS A 46 -3.09 2.38 1.17
C LYS A 46 -4.00 3.60 1.13
N GLN A 47 -4.78 3.86 2.17
CA GLN A 47 -5.60 5.09 2.25
C GLN A 47 -4.74 6.36 2.25
N THR A 48 -3.60 6.33 2.95
CA THR A 48 -2.63 7.43 2.91
C THR A 48 -2.05 7.60 1.50
N LYS A 49 -1.70 6.50 0.82
CA LYS A 49 -1.29 6.54 -0.60
C LYS A 49 -2.40 6.99 -1.55
N THR A 50 -3.69 6.82 -1.22
CA THR A 50 -4.78 7.38 -2.02
C THR A 50 -4.90 8.90 -1.92
N ASN A 51 -4.47 9.50 -0.81
CA ASN A 51 -4.24 10.95 -0.74
C ASN A 51 -2.95 11.39 -1.43
N ASP A 52 -2.07 10.44 -1.75
CA ASP A 52 -0.84 10.62 -2.52
C ASP A 52 -1.02 10.20 -4.00
N LEU A 53 -2.25 9.90 -4.46
CA LEU A 53 -2.53 9.75 -5.89
C LEU A 53 -2.26 11.06 -6.67
N SER A 54 -2.05 12.18 -5.97
CA SER A 54 -1.53 13.42 -6.54
C SER A 54 -0.02 13.40 -6.80
N SER A 55 0.77 12.57 -6.11
CA SER A 55 2.23 12.47 -6.32
C SER A 55 2.62 11.34 -7.27
N GLU A 56 1.79 10.31 -7.41
CA GLU A 56 2.02 9.18 -8.34
C GLU A 56 1.26 9.30 -9.67
N LEU A 57 0.49 10.38 -9.88
CA LEU A 57 0.17 10.82 -11.24
C LEU A 57 1.46 11.39 -11.85
N VAL A 58 2.38 10.50 -12.23
CA VAL A 58 3.55 10.84 -13.04
C VAL A 58 3.01 11.29 -14.39
N LEU A 59 2.68 12.57 -14.48
CA LEU A 59 2.31 13.23 -15.70
C LEU A 59 3.48 13.06 -16.65
N LYS A 60 3.30 12.13 -17.59
CA LYS A 60 4.25 11.90 -18.68
C LYS A 60 4.50 13.22 -19.39
N LYS A 61 5.76 13.49 -19.74
CA LYS A 61 6.10 14.70 -20.49
C LYS A 61 5.22 14.77 -21.75
N PRO A 62 4.80 15.96 -22.22
CA PRO A 62 3.97 16.08 -23.43
C PRO A 62 4.53 15.33 -24.64
N GLN A 63 5.87 15.20 -24.73
CA GLN A 63 6.53 14.41 -25.77
C GLN A 63 6.19 12.91 -25.69
N GLU A 64 6.21 12.33 -24.49
CA GLU A 64 5.87 10.91 -24.28
C GLU A 64 4.38 10.64 -24.55
N ILE A 65 3.50 11.60 -24.19
CA ILE A 65 2.06 11.52 -24.49
C ILE A 65 1.85 11.56 -26.01
N LYS A 66 2.56 12.44 -26.72
CA LYS A 66 2.51 12.52 -28.19
C LYS A 66 2.97 11.22 -28.83
N GLU A 67 4.09 10.65 -28.38
CA GLU A 67 4.64 9.39 -28.89
C GLU A 67 3.68 8.22 -28.68
N PHE A 68 2.99 8.17 -27.54
CA PHE A 68 1.91 7.20 -27.31
C PHE A 68 0.73 7.42 -28.26
N LEU A 69 0.32 8.67 -28.49
CA LEU A 69 -0.74 8.97 -29.46
C LEU A 69 -0.33 8.61 -30.89
N ASP A 70 0.96 8.70 -31.23
CA ASP A 70 1.50 8.35 -32.54
C ASP A 70 1.33 6.85 -32.87
N THR A 71 1.19 5.96 -31.86
CA THR A 71 0.95 4.52 -32.10
C THR A 71 -0.49 4.21 -32.52
N PHE A 72 -1.44 5.10 -32.24
CA PHE A 72 -2.87 4.90 -32.53
C PHE A 72 -3.43 5.90 -33.54
N ILE A 73 -2.85 7.10 -33.63
CA ILE A 73 -3.34 8.22 -34.44
C ILE A 73 -2.29 8.58 -35.50
N ILE A 74 -2.54 8.14 -36.73
CA ILE A 74 -1.70 8.43 -37.88
C ILE A 74 -2.00 9.86 -38.39
N GLY A 75 -0.98 10.71 -38.49
CA GLY A 75 -1.12 12.12 -38.88
C GLY A 75 -1.69 12.99 -37.75
N GLN A 76 -2.40 14.08 -38.09
CA GLN A 76 -3.00 15.02 -37.12
C GLN A 76 -2.01 15.59 -36.08
N GLU A 77 -0.82 15.98 -36.53
CA GLU A 77 0.28 16.47 -35.68
C GLU A 77 -0.13 17.64 -34.77
N ARG A 78 -0.94 18.57 -35.29
CA ARG A 78 -1.43 19.73 -34.53
C ARG A 78 -2.29 19.30 -33.35
N THR A 79 -3.19 18.34 -33.56
CA THR A 79 -4.12 17.85 -32.53
C THR A 79 -3.37 17.09 -31.44
N LYS A 80 -2.45 16.20 -31.82
CA LYS A 80 -1.62 15.44 -30.86
C LYS A 80 -0.78 16.36 -30.00
N LYS A 81 -0.20 17.41 -30.58
CA LYS A 81 0.55 18.43 -29.83
C LYS A 81 -0.34 19.19 -28.83
N VAL A 82 -1.53 19.63 -29.25
CA VAL A 82 -2.46 20.36 -28.38
C VAL A 82 -2.97 19.48 -27.24
N MET A 83 -3.37 18.23 -27.52
CA MET A 83 -3.83 17.30 -26.48
C MET A 83 -2.71 16.97 -25.48
N SER A 84 -1.49 16.74 -25.95
CA SER A 84 -0.37 16.40 -25.08
C SER A 84 0.00 17.53 -24.12
N VAL A 85 -0.13 18.79 -24.55
CA VAL A 85 0.10 19.96 -23.68
C VAL A 85 -1.10 20.22 -22.77
N ALA A 86 -2.33 20.07 -23.27
CA ALA A 86 -3.55 20.31 -22.50
C ALA A 86 -3.74 19.32 -21.34
N VAL A 87 -3.28 18.07 -21.49
CA VAL A 87 -3.33 17.05 -20.43
C VAL A 87 -2.21 17.23 -19.39
N TYR A 88 -1.12 17.91 -19.76
CA TYR A 88 0.03 18.15 -18.88
C TYR A 88 -0.11 19.41 -18.02
N ASN A 89 -0.99 20.34 -18.40
CA ASN A 89 -1.20 21.62 -17.72
C ASN A 89 -2.17 21.52 -16.54
#